data_AF-A0A953PZU1-F1
#
_entry.id   AF-A0A953PZU1-F1
#
_cell.length_a   1.000
_cell.length_b   1.000
_cell.length_c   1.000
_cell.angle_alpha   90.00
_cell.angle_beta   90.00
_cell.angle_gamma   90.00
#
_symmetry.space_group_name_H-M   'P 1'
#
loop_
_entity.id
_entity.type
_entity.pdbx_description
1 polymer ?
#
loop_
_entity_poly.entity_id
_entity_poly.type
_entity_poly.pdbx_seq_one_letter_code
_entity_poly.pdbx_strand_id
1 'polypeptide(L)'
;MRLCFCLALLTALWVLASCGGSGNQVNTTGNSSGSTTTVNNTQSIEVNLGPANNYVNGLFASVTICVHGTSTCQTIPNMLVDTGSEGVRVLASQLSLSLPAITDSGNNPLQECLGFADGSFLWGPVESADIQLAGETALSVPLQVVAAPDTGIPVPSSCSSGGGVNQGTVAGLGANGILGIGNFRQDCGGACTAASSQVPALYFLCPNSACQVTSVPLADQLQNPVWLFPQDNNGLLISLPSVSAGGAQTVSGSLIFGIGTQSNNALGSAQVYTTDANGDFQTTFKNVAYSQSFIDSGSNALYFLDSNTLGIPDCSDNTGFYCPGSTINYSATNTGLNGAAASLSFSIANADSLFNTNNGNNAAFNNLGGDSPGNFDWGMPFFYGHNVFIGIEGQAGPTGVIGPYWAY
;
A
#
# COMPACT_ATOMS: atom_id res chain seq x y z
N MET A 1 -3.58 -7.16 -1.90
CA MET A 1 -3.89 -7.52 -3.29
C MET A 1 -2.93 -6.87 -4.30
N ARG A 2 -1.65 -7.28 -4.34
CA ARG A 2 -0.67 -6.84 -5.35
C ARG A 2 -0.77 -7.62 -6.65
N LEU A 3 -0.49 -6.93 -7.76
CA LEU A 3 -0.23 -7.52 -9.07
C LEU A 3 0.93 -8.52 -8.98
N CYS A 4 0.65 -9.80 -9.25
CA CYS A 4 1.67 -10.84 -9.34
C CYS A 4 2.34 -10.79 -10.72
N PHE A 5 3.57 -10.27 -10.81
CA PHE A 5 4.41 -10.40 -12.00
C PHE A 5 5.81 -10.92 -11.64
N CYS A 6 6.00 -12.23 -11.76
CA CYS A 6 7.32 -12.87 -11.67
C CYS A 6 8.17 -12.53 -12.91
N LEU A 7 9.35 -11.92 -12.74
CA LEU A 7 10.49 -12.16 -13.64
C LEU A 7 11.84 -11.87 -12.99
N ALA A 8 12.73 -12.88 -13.02
CA ALA A 8 14.05 -12.87 -12.41
C ALA A 8 15.12 -12.22 -13.31
N LEU A 9 16.05 -11.46 -12.73
CA LEU A 9 17.32 -11.10 -13.38
C LEU A 9 18.49 -10.99 -12.39
N LEU A 10 19.63 -11.55 -12.83
CA LEU A 10 20.87 -11.73 -12.09
C LEU A 10 21.63 -10.41 -11.84
N THR A 11 22.16 -10.24 -10.62
CA THR A 11 23.13 -9.18 -10.28
C THR A 11 24.51 -9.77 -10.01
N ALA A 12 25.54 -9.12 -10.56
CA ALA A 12 26.95 -9.38 -10.30
C ALA A 12 27.48 -8.33 -9.32
N LEU A 13 28.05 -8.77 -8.19
CA LEU A 13 28.69 -7.93 -7.18
C LEU A 13 30.18 -7.74 -7.49
N TRP A 14 30.67 -6.51 -7.34
CA TRP A 14 32.09 -6.21 -7.10
C TRP A 14 32.23 -5.59 -5.70
N VAL A 15 33.27 -6.06 -4.99
CA VAL A 15 33.64 -5.72 -3.62
C VAL A 15 34.63 -4.55 -3.64
N LEU A 16 34.61 -3.68 -2.62
CA LEU A 16 35.80 -3.29 -1.81
C LEU A 16 35.44 -2.32 -0.66
N ALA A 17 36.18 -2.50 0.43
CA ALA A 17 36.02 -1.93 1.76
C ALA A 17 36.82 -0.63 1.98
N SER A 18 36.47 0.14 3.02
CA SER A 18 37.42 0.61 4.06
C SER A 18 36.79 1.56 5.10
N CYS A 19 37.16 1.31 6.37
CA CYS A 19 37.36 2.16 7.55
C CYS A 19 37.33 3.69 7.38
N GLY A 20 36.94 4.53 8.35
CA GLY A 20 36.93 4.45 9.82
C GLY A 20 37.42 5.81 10.35
N GLY A 21 36.84 6.35 11.43
CA GLY A 21 37.27 7.65 11.97
C GLY A 21 36.54 8.09 13.24
N SER A 22 37.18 7.87 14.38
CA SER A 22 36.76 8.27 15.74
C SER A 22 37.05 9.75 16.00
N GLY A 23 36.13 10.47 16.65
CA GLY A 23 36.30 11.86 17.07
C GLY A 23 35.63 12.15 18.41
N ASN A 24 36.42 12.67 19.35
CA ASN A 24 36.13 12.80 20.78
C ASN A 24 35.03 13.80 21.16
N GLN A 25 34.35 13.45 22.27
CA GLN A 25 33.40 14.23 23.04
C GLN A 25 33.98 15.53 23.63
N VAL A 26 33.23 16.62 23.56
CA VAL A 26 33.39 17.82 24.40
C VAL A 26 32.10 18.02 25.19
N ASN A 27 32.18 17.83 26.50
CA ASN A 27 31.08 17.92 27.44
C ASN A 27 30.82 19.40 27.79
N THR A 28 29.68 19.95 27.35
CA THR A 28 29.19 21.26 27.83
C THR A 28 27.82 21.06 28.46
N THR A 29 27.77 21.24 29.78
CA THR A 29 26.54 21.20 30.58
C THR A 29 25.72 22.45 30.32
N GLY A 30 24.84 22.39 29.32
CA GLY A 30 23.81 23.38 29.04
C GLY A 30 22.45 22.87 29.50
N ASN A 31 21.86 23.53 30.50
CA ASN A 31 20.52 23.24 31.01
C ASN A 31 19.47 23.69 29.99
N SER A 32 19.15 22.85 29.00
CA SER A 32 18.09 23.13 28.01
C SER A 32 16.73 22.68 28.55
N SER A 33 15.87 23.63 28.86
CA SER A 33 14.42 23.44 28.83
C SER A 33 14.05 22.87 27.45
N GLY A 34 13.64 21.60 27.43
CA GLY A 34 13.35 20.85 26.21
C GLY A 34 12.19 21.47 25.45
N SER A 35 12.51 22.29 24.46
CA SER A 35 11.63 22.59 23.35
C SER A 35 11.49 21.29 22.56
N THR A 36 10.39 20.56 22.76
CA THR A 36 10.02 19.47 21.84
C THR A 36 9.75 20.12 20.49
N THR A 37 10.73 20.09 19.59
CA THR A 37 10.53 20.46 18.19
C THR A 37 9.38 19.61 17.65
N THR A 38 8.29 20.27 17.26
CA THR A 38 7.15 19.61 16.62
C THR A 38 7.65 18.99 15.32
N VAL A 39 7.68 17.66 15.26
CA VAL A 39 8.02 16.93 14.04
C VAL A 39 6.80 16.92 13.12
N ASN A 40 6.95 17.44 11.90
CA ASN A 40 5.83 17.59 10.96
C ASN A 40 5.81 16.46 9.91
N ASN A 41 6.06 15.22 10.32
CA ASN A 41 6.07 14.03 9.44
C ASN A 41 4.92 13.05 9.77
N THR A 42 3.98 13.45 10.62
CA THR A 42 2.90 12.56 11.11
C THR A 42 1.56 12.97 10.52
N GLN A 43 0.97 12.07 9.74
CA GLN A 43 -0.36 12.17 9.16
C GLN A 43 -1.34 11.36 10.02
N SER A 44 -2.49 11.94 10.35
CA SER A 44 -3.58 11.18 11.01
C SER A 44 -4.22 10.23 10.01
N ILE A 45 -4.49 9.01 10.48
CA ILE A 45 -5.19 7.96 9.75
C ILE A 45 -6.28 7.36 10.64
N GLU A 46 -7.32 6.81 10.03
CA GLU A 46 -8.43 6.22 10.75
C GLU A 46 -8.96 4.98 10.03
N VAL A 47 -9.18 3.91 10.79
CA VAL A 47 -10.01 2.80 10.34
C VAL A 47 -11.47 3.15 10.60
N ASN A 48 -12.26 3.23 9.53
CA ASN A 48 -13.71 3.41 9.58
C ASN A 48 -14.37 2.67 8.40
N LEU A 49 -15.68 2.86 8.19
CA LEU A 49 -16.44 2.15 7.15
C LEU A 49 -16.32 2.77 5.75
N GLY A 50 -15.49 3.79 5.59
CA GLY A 50 -15.33 4.54 4.34
C GLY A 50 -16.53 5.44 4.01
N PRO A 51 -16.45 6.21 2.91
CA PRO A 51 -17.47 7.16 2.48
C PRO A 51 -18.82 6.51 2.13
N ALA A 52 -18.83 5.23 1.78
CA ALA A 52 -20.04 4.47 1.48
C ALA A 52 -20.58 3.68 2.69
N ASN A 53 -19.93 3.79 3.86
CA ASN A 53 -20.29 3.08 5.11
C ASN A 53 -20.43 1.56 4.96
N ASN A 54 -19.58 0.93 4.15
CA ASN A 54 -19.64 -0.49 3.83
C ASN A 54 -18.26 -1.17 3.73
N TYR A 55 -17.18 -0.48 4.09
CA TYR A 55 -15.81 -1.00 3.98
C TYR A 55 -15.26 -1.34 5.38
N VAL A 56 -15.44 -2.58 5.82
CA VAL A 56 -14.80 -3.06 7.07
C VAL A 56 -13.28 -3.06 6.89
N ASN A 57 -12.54 -2.77 7.96
CA ASN A 57 -11.08 -2.72 8.00
C ASN A 57 -10.46 -1.81 6.92
N GLY A 58 -11.19 -0.78 6.45
CA GLY A 58 -10.63 0.23 5.57
C GLY A 58 -9.83 1.26 6.36
N LEU A 59 -8.52 1.37 6.10
CA LEU A 59 -7.67 2.40 6.68
C LEU A 59 -7.64 3.63 5.77
N PHE A 60 -8.00 4.79 6.29
CA PHE A 60 -8.19 6.00 5.50
C PHE A 60 -7.31 7.16 5.94
N ALA A 61 -6.90 7.98 4.98
CA ALA A 61 -6.22 9.24 5.18
C ALA A 61 -6.85 10.36 4.34
N SER A 62 -6.52 11.61 4.65
CA SER A 62 -6.77 12.76 3.78
C SER A 62 -5.51 13.08 2.99
N VAL A 63 -5.63 13.24 1.67
CA VAL A 63 -4.52 13.57 0.77
C VAL A 63 -4.75 14.95 0.17
N THR A 64 -3.78 15.85 0.25
CA THR A 64 -3.88 17.15 -0.41
C THR A 64 -3.17 17.10 -1.76
N ILE A 65 -3.91 17.40 -2.83
CA ILE A 65 -3.45 17.44 -4.21
C ILE A 65 -3.41 18.89 -4.66
N CYS A 66 -2.33 19.31 -5.30
CA CYS A 66 -2.18 20.69 -5.81
C CYS A 66 -1.78 20.72 -7.28
N VAL A 67 -2.25 21.73 -8.00
CA VAL A 67 -1.77 22.03 -9.36
C VAL A 67 -0.32 22.52 -9.25
N HIS A 68 0.60 21.82 -9.89
CA HIS A 68 2.04 22.07 -9.79
C HIS A 68 2.41 23.53 -10.07
N GLY A 69 3.29 24.10 -9.23
CA GLY A 69 3.76 25.47 -9.37
C GLY A 69 2.72 26.54 -8.99
N THR A 70 1.60 26.15 -8.38
CA THR A 70 0.55 27.07 -7.89
C THR A 70 0.22 26.78 -6.43
N SER A 71 -0.63 27.62 -5.82
CA SER A 71 -1.24 27.36 -4.50
C SER A 71 -2.66 26.77 -4.59
N THR A 72 -3.08 26.34 -5.78
CA THR A 72 -4.42 25.79 -6.00
C THR A 72 -4.42 24.32 -5.59
N CYS A 73 -5.02 24.04 -4.44
CA CYS A 73 -5.02 22.73 -3.82
C CYS A 73 -6.44 22.27 -3.46
N GLN A 74 -6.62 20.95 -3.38
CA GLN A 74 -7.81 20.29 -2.87
C GLN A 74 -7.40 19.15 -1.96
N THR A 75 -7.98 19.09 -0.76
CA THR A 75 -7.83 17.93 0.13
C THR A 75 -8.95 16.92 -0.14
N ILE A 76 -8.56 15.69 -0.44
CA ILE A 76 -9.46 14.55 -0.66
C ILE A 76 -9.49 13.71 0.61
N PRO A 77 -10.61 13.66 1.36
CA PRO A 77 -10.73 12.79 2.53
C PRO A 77 -10.99 11.34 2.08
N ASN A 78 -10.84 10.39 3.00
CA ASN A 78 -11.16 8.98 2.79
C ASN A 78 -10.45 8.34 1.58
N MET A 79 -9.18 8.65 1.42
CA MET A 79 -8.28 7.92 0.52
C MET A 79 -7.83 6.64 1.24
N LEU A 80 -8.05 5.48 0.63
CA LEU A 80 -7.63 4.19 1.18
C LEU A 80 -6.10 4.15 1.26
N VAL A 81 -5.55 3.95 2.45
CA VAL A 81 -4.13 3.75 2.66
C VAL A 81 -3.80 2.31 2.29
N ASP A 82 -3.00 2.14 1.25
CA ASP A 82 -2.74 0.84 0.64
C ASP A 82 -1.23 0.60 0.54
N THR A 83 -0.71 -0.29 1.39
CA THR A 83 0.70 -0.71 1.32
C THR A 83 0.93 -1.80 0.27
N GLY A 84 -0.15 -2.40 -0.24
CA GLY A 84 -0.16 -3.32 -1.38
C GLY A 84 -0.20 -2.62 -2.73
N SER A 85 -0.04 -1.31 -2.83
CA SER A 85 0.13 -0.66 -4.14
C SER A 85 1.03 0.56 -4.07
N GLU A 86 1.38 1.08 -5.24
CA GLU A 86 2.16 2.29 -5.42
C GLU A 86 1.37 3.30 -6.23
N GLY A 87 1.47 4.56 -5.82
CA GLY A 87 0.87 5.66 -6.55
C GLY A 87 -0.46 6.12 -5.99
N VAL A 88 -0.74 7.41 -6.21
CA VAL A 88 -2.03 8.01 -5.88
C VAL A 88 -3.00 7.75 -7.02
N ARG A 89 -4.18 7.24 -6.69
CA ARG A 89 -5.30 7.08 -7.63
C ARG A 89 -6.50 7.79 -7.04
N VAL A 90 -6.99 8.84 -7.68
CA VAL A 90 -8.12 9.65 -7.17
C VAL A 90 -9.33 9.47 -8.07
N LEU A 91 -10.51 9.28 -7.49
CA LEU A 91 -11.73 9.25 -8.30
C LEU A 91 -11.98 10.64 -8.89
N ALA A 92 -12.21 10.71 -10.20
CA ALA A 92 -12.56 11.94 -10.92
C ALA A 92 -13.78 12.64 -10.30
N SER A 93 -14.75 11.86 -9.79
CA SER A 93 -15.93 12.39 -9.08
C SER A 93 -15.60 13.15 -7.79
N GLN A 94 -14.39 12.96 -7.25
CA GLN A 94 -13.90 13.60 -6.02
C GLN A 94 -12.88 14.69 -6.32
N LEU A 95 -12.46 14.89 -7.58
CA LEU A 95 -11.44 15.86 -7.97
C LEU A 95 -12.06 17.02 -8.77
N SER A 96 -11.87 18.24 -8.29
CA SER A 96 -12.32 19.48 -8.95
C SER A 96 -11.19 20.27 -9.63
N LEU A 97 -9.95 19.85 -9.40
CA LEU A 97 -8.76 20.43 -10.02
C LEU A 97 -8.65 19.99 -11.48
N SER A 98 -8.15 20.88 -12.34
CA SER A 98 -7.64 20.51 -13.66
C SER A 98 -6.14 20.31 -13.54
N LEU A 99 -5.69 19.06 -13.66
CA LEU A 99 -4.27 18.73 -13.61
C LEU A 99 -3.75 18.53 -15.05
N PRO A 100 -2.45 18.79 -15.29
CA PRO A 100 -1.83 18.51 -16.58
C PRO A 100 -1.74 17.00 -16.83
N ALA A 101 -2.27 16.55 -17.97
CA ALA A 101 -2.09 15.17 -18.43
C ALA A 101 -0.63 14.87 -18.75
N ILE A 102 -0.18 13.65 -18.43
CA ILE A 102 1.08 13.12 -18.91
C ILE A 102 0.85 12.60 -20.32
N THR A 103 1.67 13.05 -21.27
CA THR A 103 1.53 12.73 -22.70
C THR A 103 2.82 12.25 -23.31
N ASP A 104 2.72 11.47 -24.38
CA ASP A 104 3.88 11.19 -25.24
C ASP A 104 4.32 12.43 -26.05
N SER A 105 5.37 12.28 -26.86
CA SER A 105 5.85 13.34 -27.77
C SER A 105 4.85 13.76 -28.85
N GLY A 106 3.80 12.96 -29.08
CA GLY A 106 2.72 13.25 -30.00
C GLY A 106 1.51 13.92 -29.34
N ASN A 107 1.60 14.31 -28.06
CA ASN A 107 0.51 14.80 -27.23
C ASN A 107 -0.65 13.78 -27.04
N ASN A 108 -0.36 12.49 -27.15
CA ASN A 108 -1.32 11.45 -26.81
C ASN A 108 -1.33 11.26 -25.29
N PRO A 109 -2.50 11.31 -24.62
CA PRO A 109 -2.58 11.15 -23.17
C PRO A 109 -2.28 9.71 -22.76
N LEU A 110 -1.48 9.58 -21.70
CA LEU A 110 -1.23 8.33 -21.02
C LEU A 110 -2.45 7.95 -20.18
N GLN A 111 -2.83 6.68 -20.23
CA GLN A 111 -3.84 6.07 -19.37
C GLN A 111 -3.21 4.93 -18.58
N GLU A 112 -3.82 4.61 -17.45
CA GLU A 112 -3.47 3.45 -16.63
C GLU A 112 -4.70 2.55 -16.45
N CYS A 113 -4.47 1.24 -16.44
CA CYS A 113 -5.40 0.20 -16.01
C CYS A 113 -4.82 -0.61 -14.85
N LEU A 114 -5.32 -0.40 -13.64
CA LEU A 114 -4.97 -1.24 -12.50
C LEU A 114 -6.00 -2.37 -12.36
N GLY A 115 -5.60 -3.63 -12.54
CA GLY A 115 -6.44 -4.79 -12.28
C GLY A 115 -6.32 -5.31 -10.85
N PHE A 116 -7.41 -5.83 -10.29
CA PHE A 116 -7.49 -6.42 -8.97
C PHE A 116 -7.67 -7.94 -9.03
N ALA A 117 -7.37 -8.67 -7.95
CA ALA A 117 -7.42 -10.13 -7.93
C ALA A 117 -8.84 -10.71 -8.02
N ASP A 118 -9.86 -9.91 -7.67
CA ASP A 118 -11.28 -10.25 -7.90
C ASP A 118 -11.73 -10.03 -9.37
N GLY A 119 -10.79 -9.63 -10.24
CA GLY A 119 -11.01 -9.36 -11.66
C GLY A 119 -11.57 -7.97 -11.95
N SER A 120 -11.87 -7.16 -10.94
CA SER A 120 -12.26 -5.76 -11.10
C SER A 120 -11.05 -4.89 -11.46
N PHE A 121 -11.26 -3.63 -11.85
CA PHE A 121 -10.17 -2.76 -12.30
C PHE A 121 -10.45 -1.26 -12.08
N LEU A 122 -9.41 -0.42 -12.18
CA LEU A 122 -9.51 1.04 -12.29
C LEU A 122 -8.99 1.47 -13.66
N TRP A 123 -9.65 2.46 -14.26
CA TRP A 123 -9.27 3.01 -15.56
C TRP A 123 -9.33 4.53 -15.54
N GLY A 124 -8.33 5.18 -16.13
CA GLY A 124 -8.33 6.63 -16.31
C GLY A 124 -6.99 7.21 -16.74
N PRO A 125 -6.95 8.53 -17.02
CA PRO A 125 -5.73 9.22 -17.40
C PRO A 125 -4.70 9.25 -16.28
N VAL A 126 -3.43 9.32 -16.69
CA VAL A 126 -2.32 9.66 -15.82
C VAL A 126 -2.06 11.16 -15.94
N GLU A 127 -2.14 11.86 -14.80
CA GLU A 127 -1.95 13.31 -14.70
C GLU A 127 -0.84 13.62 -13.68
N SER A 128 -0.32 14.84 -13.68
CA SER A 128 0.75 15.25 -12.76
C SER A 128 0.26 16.27 -11.73
N ALA A 129 0.57 16.06 -10.45
CA ALA A 129 0.24 16.98 -9.37
C ALA A 129 1.31 17.01 -8.28
N ASP A 130 1.30 18.06 -7.45
CA ASP A 130 2.02 18.01 -6.18
C ASP A 130 1.14 17.31 -5.13
N ILE A 131 1.74 16.43 -4.33
CA ILE A 131 1.06 15.66 -3.28
C ILE A 131 1.61 16.09 -1.92
N GLN A 132 0.74 16.57 -1.05
CA GLN A 132 1.08 16.97 0.31
C GLN A 132 0.48 15.98 1.32
N LEU A 133 1.35 15.48 2.20
CA LEU A 133 1.00 14.58 3.31
C LEU A 133 1.75 15.05 4.56
N ALA A 134 1.04 15.21 5.68
CA ALA A 134 1.59 15.88 6.86
C ALA A 134 2.28 17.22 6.50
N GLY A 135 3.55 17.38 6.85
CA GLY A 135 4.39 18.52 6.49
C GLY A 135 5.26 18.33 5.26
N GLU A 136 5.16 17.18 4.58
CA GLU A 136 5.99 16.85 3.43
C GLU A 136 5.25 17.13 2.11
N THR A 137 6.01 17.39 1.05
CA THR A 137 5.47 17.65 -0.29
C THR A 137 6.29 16.93 -1.34
N ALA A 138 5.64 16.06 -2.11
CA ALA A 138 6.18 15.44 -3.31
C ALA A 138 5.76 16.27 -4.52
N LEU A 139 6.71 16.68 -5.36
CA LEU A 139 6.44 17.57 -6.51
C LEU A 139 6.28 16.78 -7.81
N SER A 140 5.36 17.23 -8.66
CA SER A 140 5.13 16.70 -10.02
C SER A 140 4.93 15.18 -10.09
N VAL A 141 4.21 14.61 -9.11
CA VAL A 141 3.93 13.18 -8.99
C VAL A 141 2.93 12.74 -10.07
N PRO A 142 3.25 11.74 -10.91
CA PRO A 142 2.27 11.04 -11.72
C PRO A 142 1.23 10.33 -10.85
N LEU A 143 -0.05 10.59 -11.11
CA LEU A 143 -1.18 9.99 -10.42
C LEU A 143 -2.27 9.59 -11.43
N GLN A 144 -3.12 8.64 -11.06
CA GLN A 144 -4.27 8.26 -11.87
C GLN A 144 -5.50 9.07 -11.47
N VAL A 145 -6.17 9.69 -12.43
CA VAL A 145 -7.53 10.22 -12.24
C VAL A 145 -8.52 9.17 -12.74
N VAL A 146 -9.05 8.38 -11.82
CA VAL A 146 -9.92 7.25 -12.13
C VAL A 146 -11.30 7.74 -12.51
N ALA A 147 -11.75 7.35 -13.68
CA ALA A 147 -13.06 7.72 -14.18
C ALA A 147 -14.04 6.55 -14.13
N ALA A 148 -15.32 6.89 -13.95
CA ALA A 148 -16.41 5.98 -14.28
C ALA A 148 -16.38 5.62 -15.78
N PRO A 149 -16.93 4.48 -16.22
CA PRO A 149 -16.81 3.96 -17.59
C PRO A 149 -17.23 4.92 -18.73
N ASP A 150 -18.00 5.97 -18.45
CA ASP A 150 -18.67 6.82 -19.45
C ASP A 150 -17.93 8.12 -19.82
N THR A 151 -16.64 8.28 -19.49
CA THR A 151 -15.90 9.56 -19.67
C THR A 151 -15.21 9.76 -21.02
N GLY A 152 -15.36 8.83 -21.98
CA GLY A 152 -15.04 9.07 -23.40
C GLY A 152 -13.75 8.45 -23.95
N ILE A 153 -12.89 7.85 -23.10
CA ILE A 153 -11.78 6.99 -23.54
C ILE A 153 -12.14 5.53 -23.26
N PRO A 154 -12.24 4.66 -24.28
CA PRO A 154 -12.72 3.29 -24.10
C PRO A 154 -11.74 2.46 -23.26
N VAL A 155 -12.29 1.62 -22.38
CA VAL A 155 -11.53 0.60 -21.65
C VAL A 155 -11.11 -0.51 -22.62
N PRO A 156 -9.81 -0.79 -22.80
CA PRO A 156 -9.35 -1.90 -23.64
C PRO A 156 -9.77 -3.26 -23.08
N SER A 157 -10.02 -4.24 -23.95
CA SER A 157 -10.33 -5.61 -23.50
C SER A 157 -9.21 -6.25 -22.69
N SER A 158 -7.95 -5.85 -22.93
CA SER A 158 -6.78 -6.27 -22.14
C SER A 158 -6.77 -5.71 -20.72
N CYS A 159 -7.53 -4.62 -20.47
CA CYS A 159 -7.74 -4.08 -19.13
C CYS A 159 -8.89 -4.80 -18.42
N SER A 160 -9.99 -5.06 -19.14
CA SER A 160 -11.20 -5.68 -18.56
C SER A 160 -11.23 -7.22 -18.60
N SER A 161 -10.15 -7.89 -18.99
CA SER A 161 -10.13 -9.34 -19.22
C SER A 161 -10.30 -10.19 -17.96
N GLY A 162 -10.15 -9.59 -16.77
CA GLY A 162 -10.40 -10.25 -15.49
C GLY A 162 -11.87 -10.58 -15.24
N GLY A 163 -12.79 -10.03 -16.03
CA GLY A 163 -14.22 -10.32 -15.94
C GLY A 163 -14.98 -9.54 -14.85
N GLY A 164 -14.28 -8.73 -14.05
CA GLY A 164 -14.89 -7.81 -13.10
C GLY A 164 -15.27 -6.46 -13.71
N VAL A 165 -15.73 -5.56 -12.85
CA VAL A 165 -16.22 -4.23 -13.22
C VAL A 165 -15.20 -3.14 -12.92
N ASN A 166 -15.33 -1.99 -13.58
CA ASN A 166 -14.56 -0.81 -13.20
C ASN A 166 -15.03 -0.29 -11.82
N GLN A 167 -14.11 -0.17 -10.86
CA GLN A 167 -14.37 0.34 -9.51
C GLN A 167 -14.28 1.87 -9.41
N GLY A 168 -14.34 2.61 -10.51
CA GLY A 168 -14.20 4.07 -10.60
C GLY A 168 -15.33 4.91 -9.96
N THR A 169 -16.07 4.37 -9.00
CA THR A 169 -17.08 5.10 -8.21
C THR A 169 -16.82 4.93 -6.72
N VAL A 170 -17.29 5.88 -5.90
CA VAL A 170 -17.12 5.82 -4.44
C VAL A 170 -17.73 4.55 -3.86
N ALA A 171 -18.88 4.10 -4.39
CA ALA A 171 -19.54 2.88 -3.92
C ALA A 171 -18.80 1.61 -4.37
N GLY A 172 -18.20 1.61 -5.56
CA GLY A 172 -17.44 0.47 -6.08
C GLY A 172 -16.10 0.30 -5.36
N LEU A 173 -15.32 1.39 -5.27
CA LEU A 173 -14.04 1.38 -4.57
C LEU A 173 -14.19 1.32 -3.04
N GLY A 174 -15.32 1.84 -2.53
CA GLY A 174 -15.54 2.08 -1.10
C GLY A 174 -14.62 3.15 -0.50
N ALA A 175 -13.98 3.95 -1.35
CA ALA A 175 -13.06 5.04 -1.00
C ALA A 175 -13.19 6.18 -2.02
N ASN A 176 -12.63 7.35 -1.70
CA ASN A 176 -12.52 8.46 -2.65
C ASN A 176 -11.31 8.33 -3.59
N GLY A 177 -10.47 7.34 -3.33
CA GLY A 177 -9.26 7.01 -4.07
C GLY A 177 -8.35 6.11 -3.23
N ILE A 178 -7.17 5.82 -3.75
CA ILE A 178 -6.11 5.01 -3.14
C ILE A 178 -4.86 5.87 -2.95
N LEU A 179 -4.29 5.83 -1.76
CA LEU A 179 -2.94 6.28 -1.44
C LEU A 179 -2.03 5.05 -1.40
N GLY A 180 -1.45 4.69 -2.55
CA GLY A 180 -0.50 3.59 -2.68
C GLY A 180 0.87 3.99 -2.17
N ILE A 181 1.29 3.44 -1.02
CA ILE A 181 2.52 3.77 -0.29
C ILE A 181 3.32 2.53 0.09
N GLY A 182 3.34 1.56 -0.81
CA GLY A 182 4.08 0.31 -0.70
C GLY A 182 5.61 0.43 -0.72
N ASN A 183 6.31 -0.70 -0.85
CA ASN A 183 7.77 -0.73 -0.78
C ASN A 183 8.47 -0.22 -2.05
N PHE A 184 7.78 -0.07 -3.17
CA PHE A 184 8.40 0.33 -4.44
C PHE A 184 8.26 1.82 -4.71
N ARG A 185 9.15 2.36 -5.55
CA ARG A 185 9.12 3.77 -6.00
C ARG A 185 8.10 3.96 -7.11
N GLN A 186 7.98 2.99 -8.01
CA GLN A 186 7.02 2.97 -9.10
C GLN A 186 6.10 1.75 -8.99
N ASP A 187 4.91 1.85 -9.56
CA ASP A 187 3.93 0.76 -9.61
C ASP A 187 4.29 -0.40 -10.56
N CYS A 188 5.16 -0.16 -11.53
CA CYS A 188 5.58 -1.16 -12.51
C CYS A 188 7.09 -1.28 -12.68
N GLY A 189 7.82 -0.20 -12.37
CA GLY A 189 9.27 -0.12 -12.49
C GLY A 189 9.76 -0.57 -13.86
N GLY A 190 10.77 -1.44 -13.85
CA GLY A 190 11.42 -1.97 -15.07
C GLY A 190 10.48 -2.71 -16.02
N ALA A 191 9.40 -3.33 -15.51
CA ALA A 191 8.50 -4.16 -16.31
C ALA A 191 7.72 -3.35 -17.36
N CYS A 192 7.45 -2.08 -17.09
CA CYS A 192 6.77 -1.18 -18.02
C CYS A 192 7.72 -0.35 -18.89
N THR A 193 9.04 -0.55 -18.79
CA THR A 193 9.99 0.19 -19.63
C THR A 193 10.17 -0.48 -21.00
N ALA A 194 10.71 0.27 -21.97
CA ALA A 194 11.04 -0.24 -23.30
C ALA A 194 12.12 -1.35 -23.28
N ALA A 195 12.79 -1.57 -22.15
CA ALA A 195 13.75 -2.66 -21.97
C ALA A 195 13.07 -4.01 -21.66
N SER A 196 11.78 -4.01 -21.30
CA SER A 196 11.02 -5.22 -21.02
C SER A 196 10.72 -5.99 -22.31
N SER A 197 10.92 -7.31 -22.29
CA SER A 197 10.55 -8.19 -23.41
C SER A 197 9.04 -8.32 -23.59
N GLN A 198 8.27 -8.05 -22.53
CA GLN A 198 6.82 -8.09 -22.55
C GLN A 198 6.29 -7.02 -21.59
N VAL A 199 5.81 -5.92 -22.17
CA VAL A 199 5.20 -4.83 -21.41
C VAL A 199 3.81 -5.28 -20.95
N PRO A 200 3.50 -5.24 -19.63
CA PRO A 200 2.19 -5.62 -19.14
C PRO A 200 1.13 -4.60 -19.57
N ALA A 201 -0.12 -5.02 -19.60
CA ALA A 201 -1.27 -4.20 -19.98
C ALA A 201 -1.70 -3.23 -18.85
N LEU A 202 -0.74 -2.49 -18.29
CA LEU A 202 -0.94 -1.50 -17.23
C LEU A 202 -1.06 -0.09 -17.80
N TYR A 203 -0.20 0.29 -18.74
CA TYR A 203 -0.20 1.62 -19.34
C TYR A 203 -0.60 1.61 -20.80
N PHE A 204 -1.35 2.64 -21.21
CA PHE A 204 -1.87 2.76 -22.56
C PHE A 204 -1.71 4.17 -23.11
N LEU A 205 -1.37 4.29 -24.38
CA LEU A 205 -1.53 5.54 -25.14
C LEU A 205 -2.77 5.41 -26.01
N CYS A 206 -3.59 6.47 -26.07
CA CYS A 206 -4.88 6.45 -26.75
C CYS A 206 -4.98 7.49 -27.88
N PRO A 207 -4.15 7.41 -28.94
CA PRO A 207 -4.29 8.27 -30.11
C PRO A 207 -5.68 8.08 -30.74
N ASN A 208 -6.41 9.18 -30.96
CA ASN A 208 -7.77 9.17 -31.54
C ASN A 208 -8.74 8.22 -30.81
N SER A 209 -8.63 8.12 -29.48
CA SER A 209 -9.42 7.22 -28.63
C SER A 209 -9.23 5.72 -28.90
N ALA A 210 -8.16 5.33 -29.61
CA ALA A 210 -7.75 3.93 -29.78
C ALA A 210 -6.57 3.61 -28.86
N CYS A 211 -6.86 2.97 -27.74
CA CYS A 211 -5.87 2.68 -26.70
C CYS A 211 -5.04 1.42 -27.01
N GLN A 212 -3.72 1.54 -26.89
CA GLN A 212 -2.77 0.43 -27.06
C GLN A 212 -1.80 0.39 -25.89
N VAL A 213 -1.41 -0.82 -25.47
CA VAL A 213 -0.38 -1.00 -24.44
C VAL A 213 0.90 -0.29 -24.86
N THR A 214 1.50 0.46 -23.94
CA THR A 214 2.76 1.18 -24.19
C THR A 214 3.77 0.93 -23.09
N SER A 215 5.05 1.02 -23.44
CA SER A 215 6.10 1.24 -22.44
C SER A 215 6.08 2.69 -21.94
N VAL A 216 6.45 2.91 -20.69
CA VAL A 216 6.47 4.21 -20.01
C VAL A 216 7.83 4.42 -19.30
N PRO A 217 8.47 5.58 -19.45
CA PRO A 217 9.66 5.94 -18.66
C PRO A 217 9.38 5.91 -17.16
N LEU A 218 10.36 5.55 -16.33
CA LEU A 218 10.17 5.43 -14.87
C LEU A 218 9.61 6.71 -14.22
N ALA A 219 9.97 7.88 -14.75
CA ALA A 219 9.53 9.17 -14.22
C ALA A 219 8.04 9.46 -14.47
N ASP A 220 7.44 8.80 -15.48
CA ASP A 220 6.06 9.03 -15.93
C ASP A 220 5.10 7.92 -15.45
N GLN A 221 5.63 6.88 -14.80
CA GLN A 221 4.83 5.86 -14.11
C GLN A 221 4.29 6.44 -12.80
N LEU A 222 3.15 5.93 -12.31
CA LEU A 222 2.65 6.22 -10.97
C LEU A 222 3.73 5.93 -9.93
N GLN A 223 3.90 6.86 -8.99
CA GLN A 223 4.97 6.80 -8.02
C GLN A 223 4.47 6.82 -6.59
N ASN A 224 5.09 6.03 -5.72
CA ASN A 224 4.90 6.20 -4.28
C ASN A 224 5.31 7.63 -3.88
N PRO A 225 4.38 8.48 -3.42
CA PRO A 225 4.70 9.89 -3.16
C PRO A 225 5.77 10.07 -2.07
N VAL A 226 5.93 9.11 -1.15
CA VAL A 226 6.86 9.22 -0.02
C VAL A 226 8.32 9.26 -0.49
N TRP A 227 8.69 8.51 -1.52
CA TRP A 227 10.08 8.49 -1.99
C TRP A 227 10.51 9.81 -2.64
N LEU A 228 9.53 10.61 -3.09
CA LEU A 228 9.72 11.91 -3.73
C LEU A 228 9.81 13.07 -2.72
N PHE A 229 9.65 12.81 -1.42
CA PHE A 229 9.81 13.86 -0.42
C PHE A 229 11.26 14.37 -0.34
N PRO A 230 11.47 15.66 -0.03
CA PRO A 230 12.80 16.22 0.18
C PRO A 230 13.54 15.63 1.39
N GLN A 231 12.79 15.21 2.42
CA GLN A 231 13.25 14.53 3.64
C GLN A 231 12.30 13.36 3.93
N ASP A 232 12.62 12.51 4.92
CA ASP A 232 11.71 11.46 5.38
C ASP A 232 11.26 10.48 4.26
N ASN A 233 12.10 10.33 3.23
CA ASN A 233 11.80 9.61 1.99
C ASN A 233 12.39 8.19 1.94
N ASN A 234 12.97 7.72 3.05
CA ASN A 234 13.58 6.39 3.14
C ASN A 234 12.59 5.29 3.54
N GLY A 235 11.35 5.68 3.89
CA GLY A 235 10.29 4.77 4.29
C GLY A 235 9.21 5.48 5.08
N LEU A 236 8.37 4.69 5.72
CA LEU A 236 7.28 5.16 6.58
C LEU A 236 6.96 4.11 7.64
N LEU A 237 6.13 4.46 8.62
CA LEU A 237 5.47 3.49 9.49
C LEU A 237 3.98 3.77 9.70
N ILE A 238 3.20 2.71 9.88
CA ILE A 238 1.81 2.76 10.31
C ILE A 238 1.75 2.28 11.76
N SER A 239 1.17 3.10 12.64
CA SER A 239 1.01 2.82 14.07
C SER A 239 -0.47 2.83 14.45
N LEU A 240 -0.96 1.68 14.90
CA LEU A 240 -2.36 1.52 15.34
C LEU A 240 -2.42 0.81 16.69
N PRO A 241 -3.38 1.17 17.56
CA PRO A 241 -3.63 0.45 18.79
C PRO A 241 -4.21 -0.94 18.50
N SER A 242 -4.17 -1.82 19.50
CA SER A 242 -4.84 -3.12 19.44
C SER A 242 -6.35 -2.98 19.37
N VAL A 243 -7.01 -3.87 18.63
CA VAL A 243 -8.48 -3.96 18.56
C VAL A 243 -8.97 -5.15 19.40
N SER A 244 -10.11 -4.98 20.06
CA SER A 244 -10.73 -6.06 20.85
C SER A 244 -11.25 -7.18 19.95
N ALA A 245 -11.43 -8.40 20.48
CA ALA A 245 -11.95 -9.53 19.70
C ALA A 245 -13.36 -9.31 19.12
N GLY A 246 -14.16 -8.39 19.69
CA GLY A 246 -15.48 -7.99 19.17
C GLY A 246 -15.43 -6.83 18.17
N GLY A 247 -14.24 -6.35 17.84
CA GLY A 247 -14.02 -5.20 16.97
C GLY A 247 -14.14 -3.85 17.67
N ALA A 248 -14.12 -2.78 16.87
CA ALA A 248 -14.31 -1.40 17.30
C ALA A 248 -15.00 -0.57 16.21
N GLN A 249 -15.78 0.45 16.63
CA GLN A 249 -16.47 1.38 15.70
C GLN A 249 -15.50 2.05 14.75
N THR A 250 -14.45 2.67 15.30
CA THR A 250 -13.34 3.25 14.55
C THR A 250 -12.03 3.00 15.30
N VAL A 251 -10.90 3.16 14.60
CA VAL A 251 -9.57 3.10 15.20
C VAL A 251 -8.72 4.23 14.63
N SER A 252 -8.35 5.20 15.47
CA SER A 252 -7.41 6.24 15.07
C SER A 252 -5.96 5.76 15.20
N GLY A 253 -5.12 6.16 14.25
CA GLY A 253 -3.70 5.83 14.23
C GLY A 253 -2.84 6.96 13.66
N SER A 254 -1.59 6.62 13.37
CA SER A 254 -0.63 7.54 12.78
C SER A 254 0.11 6.89 11.61
N LEU A 255 0.18 7.62 10.50
CA LEU A 255 1.08 7.37 9.39
C LEU A 255 2.27 8.32 9.55
N ILE A 256 3.47 7.80 9.77
CA ILE A 256 4.65 8.60 10.08
C ILE A 256 5.69 8.40 8.99
N PHE A 257 6.13 9.48 8.35
CA PHE A 257 7.11 9.42 7.25
C PHE A 257 8.55 9.40 7.76
N GLY A 258 9.39 8.70 7.03
CA GLY A 258 10.78 8.42 7.36
C GLY A 258 10.96 7.28 8.35
N ILE A 259 12.15 6.68 8.36
CA ILE A 259 12.57 5.65 9.32
C ILE A 259 13.93 6.05 9.89
N GLY A 260 13.95 6.38 11.19
CA GLY A 260 15.14 6.86 11.90
C GLY A 260 15.66 8.22 11.45
N THR A 261 14.85 8.99 10.74
CA THR A 261 15.16 10.35 10.24
C THR A 261 14.71 11.44 11.21
N GLN A 262 13.77 11.14 12.09
CA GLN A 262 13.17 12.05 13.06
C GLN A 262 13.09 11.39 14.45
N SER A 263 12.73 12.17 15.48
CA SER A 263 12.66 11.66 16.86
C SER A 263 11.51 10.69 17.14
N ASN A 264 10.49 10.65 16.28
CA ASN A 264 9.26 9.86 16.45
C ASN A 264 9.17 8.62 15.53
N ASN A 265 10.18 8.37 14.70
CA ASN A 265 10.16 7.28 13.70
C ASN A 265 11.40 6.36 13.80
N ALA A 266 12.04 6.31 14.96
CA ALA A 266 13.14 5.38 15.21
C ALA A 266 12.65 3.92 15.11
N LEU A 267 13.47 3.05 14.51
CA LEU A 267 13.15 1.62 14.34
C LEU A 267 12.95 0.89 15.68
N GLY A 268 13.61 1.34 16.75
CA GLY A 268 13.48 0.76 18.08
C GLY A 268 13.90 -0.72 18.11
N SER A 269 13.01 -1.57 18.62
CA SER A 269 13.21 -3.03 18.69
C SER A 269 12.61 -3.79 17.51
N ALA A 270 12.05 -3.09 16.51
CA ALA A 270 11.44 -3.74 15.36
C ALA A 270 12.48 -4.57 14.59
N GLN A 271 12.10 -5.79 14.21
CA GLN A 271 12.97 -6.67 13.44
C GLN A 271 12.77 -6.43 11.95
N VAL A 272 13.86 -6.33 11.19
CA VAL A 272 13.81 -6.12 9.75
C VAL A 272 13.71 -7.45 9.00
N TYR A 273 12.74 -7.54 8.09
CA TYR A 273 12.51 -8.65 7.16
C TYR A 273 12.72 -8.13 5.74
N THR A 274 13.86 -8.47 5.14
CA THR A 274 14.14 -8.13 3.74
C THR A 274 13.29 -8.96 2.80
N THR A 275 12.89 -8.38 1.68
CA THR A 275 11.99 -9.01 0.72
C THR A 275 12.71 -9.43 -0.55
N ASP A 276 12.03 -10.21 -1.39
CA ASP A 276 12.44 -10.45 -2.77
C ASP A 276 12.15 -9.24 -3.68
N ALA A 277 12.34 -9.42 -4.99
CA ALA A 277 12.12 -8.38 -5.99
C ALA A 277 10.64 -7.97 -6.16
N ASN A 278 9.69 -8.73 -5.61
CA ASN A 278 8.25 -8.44 -5.61
C ASN A 278 7.78 -7.84 -4.28
N GLY A 279 8.68 -7.67 -3.31
CA GLY A 279 8.32 -7.16 -1.98
C GLY A 279 7.81 -8.26 -1.04
N ASP A 280 7.99 -9.53 -1.44
CA ASP A 280 7.51 -10.68 -0.70
C ASP A 280 8.55 -11.23 0.27
N PHE A 281 8.07 -11.81 1.36
CA PHE A 281 8.81 -12.66 2.28
C PHE A 281 8.12 -14.02 2.39
N GLN A 282 8.68 -14.93 3.19
CA GLN A 282 8.09 -16.25 3.40
C GLN A 282 7.25 -16.30 4.67
N THR A 283 6.00 -16.76 4.58
CA THR A 283 5.22 -17.21 5.74
C THR A 283 5.24 -18.73 5.79
N THR A 284 5.58 -19.33 6.93
CA THR A 284 5.37 -20.77 7.18
C THR A 284 4.12 -20.96 8.02
N PHE A 285 3.12 -21.65 7.46
CA PHE A 285 1.86 -21.96 8.14
C PHE A 285 1.54 -23.45 7.97
N LYS A 286 1.18 -24.13 9.06
CA LYS A 286 0.94 -25.59 9.09
C LYS A 286 2.07 -26.42 8.42
N ASN A 287 3.33 -26.04 8.64
CA ASN A 287 4.53 -26.63 8.04
C ASN A 287 4.63 -26.51 6.50
N VAL A 288 3.84 -25.62 5.89
CA VAL A 288 3.91 -25.27 4.47
C VAL A 288 4.50 -23.87 4.35
N ALA A 289 5.46 -23.70 3.45
CA ALA A 289 6.09 -22.41 3.16
C ALA A 289 5.37 -21.71 1.99
N TYR A 290 4.91 -20.49 2.23
CA TYR A 290 4.29 -19.60 1.25
C TYR A 290 5.28 -18.48 0.94
N SER A 291 6.01 -18.61 -0.18
CA SER A 291 7.11 -17.69 -0.52
C SER A 291 6.66 -16.34 -1.06
N GLN A 292 5.39 -16.20 -1.43
CA GLN A 292 4.77 -14.98 -1.94
C GLN A 292 3.91 -14.35 -0.83
N SER A 293 4.47 -14.19 0.38
CA SER A 293 3.73 -13.58 1.49
C SER A 293 4.10 -12.12 1.66
N PHE A 294 3.13 -11.30 2.04
CA PHE A 294 3.30 -9.86 2.13
C PHE A 294 2.37 -9.27 3.19
N ILE A 295 2.52 -7.98 3.47
CA ILE A 295 1.69 -7.22 4.41
C ILE A 295 0.96 -6.13 3.62
N ASP A 296 -0.34 -6.01 3.80
CA ASP A 296 -1.17 -5.11 3.00
C ASP A 296 -2.31 -4.45 3.77
N SER A 297 -2.21 -3.15 4.03
CA SER A 297 -3.30 -2.39 4.66
C SER A 297 -4.56 -2.24 3.76
N GLY A 298 -4.44 -2.43 2.45
CA GLY A 298 -5.55 -2.43 1.49
C GLY A 298 -6.34 -3.74 1.49
N SER A 299 -5.81 -4.82 2.07
CA SER A 299 -6.52 -6.09 2.25
C SER A 299 -7.31 -6.07 3.57
N ASN A 300 -8.63 -6.13 3.51
CA ASN A 300 -9.47 -5.93 4.70
C ASN A 300 -9.52 -7.11 5.69
N ALA A 301 -8.81 -8.22 5.40
CA ALA A 301 -8.74 -9.40 6.24
C ALA A 301 -7.39 -10.12 6.06
N LEU A 302 -7.14 -11.15 6.87
CA LEU A 302 -6.03 -12.08 6.64
C LEU A 302 -6.44 -13.07 5.54
N TYR A 303 -5.77 -13.09 4.40
CA TYR A 303 -6.11 -14.02 3.32
C TYR A 303 -5.07 -15.13 3.16
N PHE A 304 -5.50 -16.38 3.29
CA PHE A 304 -4.60 -17.54 3.24
C PHE A 304 -5.37 -18.84 3.07
N LEU A 305 -4.84 -19.77 2.27
CA LEU A 305 -5.48 -21.06 1.96
C LEU A 305 -6.89 -20.92 1.37
N ASP A 306 -7.44 -22.04 0.93
CA ASP A 306 -8.88 -22.16 0.67
C ASP A 306 -9.59 -22.80 1.88
N SER A 307 -10.89 -22.54 2.03
CA SER A 307 -11.74 -23.05 3.10
C SER A 307 -11.70 -24.58 3.28
N ASN A 308 -11.67 -25.34 2.18
CA ASN A 308 -11.59 -26.80 2.22
C ASN A 308 -10.25 -27.29 2.77
N THR A 309 -9.13 -26.70 2.32
CA THR A 309 -7.79 -27.02 2.81
C THR A 309 -7.59 -26.58 4.26
N LEU A 310 -8.15 -25.44 4.65
CA LEU A 310 -8.07 -24.92 6.01
C LEU A 310 -8.91 -25.74 7.00
N GLY A 311 -10.05 -26.28 6.54
CA GLY A 311 -11.00 -27.08 7.31
C GLY A 311 -12.05 -26.24 8.05
N ILE A 312 -12.37 -25.05 7.53
CA ILE A 312 -13.41 -24.15 8.06
C ILE A 312 -14.30 -23.67 6.90
N PRO A 313 -15.60 -23.39 7.11
CA PRO A 313 -16.47 -22.95 6.03
C PRO A 313 -16.30 -21.45 5.72
N ASP A 314 -16.57 -21.10 4.46
CA ASP A 314 -16.81 -19.71 4.03
C ASP A 314 -18.18 -19.22 4.47
N CYS A 315 -18.32 -17.91 4.64
CA CYS A 315 -19.61 -17.26 4.83
C CYS A 315 -20.41 -17.28 3.52
N SER A 316 -21.70 -17.60 3.60
CA SER A 316 -22.56 -17.70 2.41
C SER A 316 -23.07 -16.35 1.89
N ASP A 317 -23.16 -15.35 2.77
CA ASP A 317 -23.71 -14.01 2.55
C ASP A 317 -22.61 -12.95 2.57
N ASN A 318 -21.70 -13.00 3.54
CA ASN A 318 -20.50 -12.17 3.59
C ASN A 318 -19.38 -12.80 2.76
N THR A 319 -19.62 -12.92 1.45
CA THR A 319 -18.74 -13.61 0.49
C THR A 319 -17.31 -13.09 0.57
N GLY A 320 -16.33 -14.00 0.60
CA GLY A 320 -14.91 -13.69 0.71
C GLY A 320 -14.35 -13.78 2.13
N PHE A 321 -15.19 -14.02 3.15
CA PHE A 321 -14.75 -14.24 4.52
C PHE A 321 -15.03 -15.66 5.03
N TYR A 322 -14.27 -16.05 6.05
CA TYR A 322 -14.46 -17.28 6.82
C TYR A 322 -15.52 -17.17 7.91
N CYS A 323 -16.28 -18.26 8.09
CA CYS A 323 -17.35 -18.38 9.06
C CYS A 323 -17.26 -19.66 9.93
N PRO A 324 -16.13 -19.90 10.64
CA PRO A 324 -16.01 -21.07 11.52
C PRO A 324 -17.11 -21.09 12.61
N GLY A 325 -17.44 -22.28 13.13
CA GLY A 325 -18.47 -22.42 14.18
C GLY A 325 -18.07 -21.82 15.54
N SER A 326 -16.79 -21.53 15.73
CA SER A 326 -16.20 -20.85 16.89
C SER A 326 -14.85 -20.25 16.50
N THR A 327 -14.38 -19.23 17.21
CA THR A 327 -13.05 -18.65 16.96
C THR A 327 -11.94 -19.69 17.04
N ILE A 328 -11.08 -19.74 16.03
CA ILE A 328 -9.94 -20.64 15.96
C ILE A 328 -8.65 -19.84 16.06
N ASN A 329 -7.72 -20.29 16.91
CA ASN A 329 -6.40 -19.69 17.06
C ASN A 329 -5.38 -20.44 16.20
N TYR A 330 -4.52 -19.67 15.54
CA TYR A 330 -3.47 -20.14 14.66
C TYR A 330 -2.14 -19.48 15.00
N SER A 331 -1.07 -20.08 14.49
CA SER A 331 0.25 -19.48 14.50
C SER A 331 0.94 -19.69 13.16
N ALA A 332 1.67 -18.68 12.69
CA ALA A 332 2.51 -18.75 11.52
C ALA A 332 3.88 -18.13 11.82
N THR A 333 4.88 -18.39 10.99
CA THR A 333 6.21 -17.78 11.13
C THR A 333 6.58 -17.03 9.87
N ASN A 334 6.77 -15.73 9.99
CA ASN A 334 7.30 -14.89 8.92
C ASN A 334 8.82 -15.00 8.92
N THR A 335 9.43 -15.13 7.74
CA THR A 335 10.87 -15.23 7.53
C THR A 335 11.28 -14.35 6.36
N GLY A 336 12.14 -13.36 6.64
CA GLY A 336 12.73 -12.49 5.60
C GLY A 336 13.87 -13.19 4.87
N LEU A 337 14.27 -12.67 3.71
CA LEU A 337 15.41 -13.23 2.94
C LEU A 337 16.75 -13.16 3.69
N ASN A 338 16.86 -12.27 4.67
CA ASN A 338 17.98 -12.15 5.59
C ASN A 338 17.99 -13.23 6.69
N GLY A 339 17.01 -14.13 6.71
CA GLY A 339 16.86 -15.19 7.72
C GLY A 339 16.29 -14.73 9.05
N ALA A 340 15.91 -13.45 9.18
CA ALA A 340 15.16 -12.96 10.33
C ALA A 340 13.79 -13.61 10.36
N ALA A 341 13.35 -14.11 11.53
CA ALA A 341 12.10 -14.81 11.66
C ALA A 341 11.33 -14.40 12.92
N ALA A 342 10.00 -14.29 12.81
CA ALA A 342 9.09 -14.09 13.94
C ALA A 342 7.89 -15.03 13.85
N SER A 343 7.56 -15.65 14.98
CA SER A 343 6.32 -16.39 15.15
C SER A 343 5.20 -15.45 15.58
N LEU A 344 4.12 -15.46 14.80
CA LEU A 344 2.94 -14.64 14.98
C LEU A 344 1.76 -15.52 15.40
N SER A 345 0.97 -15.04 16.34
CA SER A 345 -0.30 -15.66 16.72
C SER A 345 -1.45 -14.81 16.19
N PHE A 346 -2.46 -15.46 15.62
CA PHE A 346 -3.65 -14.80 15.11
C PHE A 346 -4.88 -15.69 15.32
N SER A 347 -6.07 -15.14 15.13
CA SER A 347 -7.31 -15.88 15.28
C SER A 347 -8.27 -15.56 14.15
N ILE A 348 -9.08 -16.54 13.75
CA ILE A 348 -10.18 -16.36 12.80
C ILE A 348 -11.49 -16.58 13.53
N ALA A 349 -12.32 -15.54 13.57
CA ALA A 349 -13.67 -15.59 14.11
C ALA A 349 -14.70 -15.68 12.98
N ASN A 350 -15.94 -15.94 13.35
CA ASN A 350 -17.06 -16.00 12.41
C ASN A 350 -17.46 -14.57 11.98
N ALA A 351 -17.28 -14.23 10.70
CA ALA A 351 -17.55 -12.88 10.21
C ALA A 351 -19.02 -12.48 10.41
N ASP A 352 -19.99 -13.36 10.10
CA ASP A 352 -21.42 -13.08 10.30
C ASP A 352 -21.72 -12.77 11.76
N SER A 353 -21.13 -13.53 12.69
CA SER A 353 -21.32 -13.29 14.13
C SER A 353 -20.74 -11.95 14.56
N LEU A 354 -19.56 -11.58 14.04
CA LEU A 354 -18.95 -10.28 14.31
C LEU A 354 -19.82 -9.13 13.82
N PHE A 355 -20.31 -9.21 12.57
CA PHE A 355 -21.13 -8.18 11.93
C PHE A 355 -22.58 -8.11 12.47
N ASN A 356 -23.12 -9.23 12.95
CA ASN A 356 -24.45 -9.24 13.57
C ASN A 356 -24.41 -8.71 15.00
N THR A 357 -23.38 -9.05 15.78
CA THR A 357 -23.29 -8.68 17.22
C THR A 357 -23.21 -7.16 17.44
N ASN A 358 -22.70 -6.43 16.46
CA ASN A 358 -22.53 -4.97 16.48
C ASN A 358 -23.52 -4.22 15.55
N ASN A 359 -24.49 -4.92 14.95
CA ASN A 359 -25.41 -4.39 13.93
C ASN A 359 -24.70 -3.67 12.77
N GLY A 360 -23.55 -4.20 12.33
CA GLY A 360 -22.76 -3.63 11.22
C GLY A 360 -22.08 -2.30 11.50
N ASN A 361 -22.04 -1.83 12.76
CA ASN A 361 -21.49 -0.49 13.08
C ASN A 361 -19.99 -0.48 13.41
N ASN A 362 -19.36 -1.63 13.60
CA ASN A 362 -17.90 -1.69 13.78
C ASN A 362 -17.21 -1.77 12.43
N ALA A 363 -16.19 -0.94 12.24
CA ALA A 363 -15.33 -1.02 11.08
C ALA A 363 -14.11 -1.91 11.32
N ALA A 364 -13.52 -1.87 12.52
CA ALA A 364 -12.25 -2.54 12.78
C ALA A 364 -12.44 -3.92 13.41
N PHE A 365 -11.83 -4.96 12.83
CA PHE A 365 -11.83 -6.33 13.31
C PHE A 365 -10.45 -6.97 13.11
N ASN A 366 -9.87 -7.52 14.17
CA ASN A 366 -8.53 -8.13 14.13
C ASN A 366 -8.51 -9.63 13.77
N ASN A 367 -9.67 -10.21 13.48
CA ASN A 367 -9.87 -11.66 13.38
C ASN A 367 -10.76 -12.07 12.21
N LEU A 368 -10.89 -11.20 11.20
CA LEU A 368 -11.43 -11.56 9.89
C LEU A 368 -10.35 -12.27 9.07
N GLY A 369 -10.76 -13.31 8.34
CA GLY A 369 -9.92 -13.96 7.34
C GLY A 369 -10.74 -14.42 6.14
N GLY A 370 -10.06 -14.78 5.06
CA GLY A 370 -10.67 -15.24 3.83
C GLY A 370 -9.71 -16.02 2.94
N ASP A 371 -10.22 -16.46 1.80
CA ASP A 371 -9.48 -17.32 0.87
C ASP A 371 -8.37 -16.59 0.12
N SER A 372 -7.17 -17.18 0.14
CA SER A 372 -6.11 -16.89 -0.84
C SER A 372 -5.17 -18.09 -0.96
N PRO A 373 -5.50 -19.07 -1.81
CA PRO A 373 -4.66 -20.23 -2.01
C PRO A 373 -3.33 -19.85 -2.70
N GLY A 374 -2.21 -20.28 -2.11
CA GLY A 374 -0.87 -20.12 -2.68
C GLY A 374 -0.02 -18.98 -2.12
N ASN A 375 -0.61 -18.08 -1.33
CA ASN A 375 0.11 -17.03 -0.61
C ASN A 375 -0.44 -16.86 0.82
N PHE A 376 0.18 -15.94 1.57
CA PHE A 376 -0.33 -15.47 2.86
C PHE A 376 -0.30 -13.94 2.84
N ASP A 377 -1.48 -13.34 2.76
CA ASP A 377 -1.69 -11.90 2.81
C ASP A 377 -1.99 -11.48 4.26
N TRP A 378 -1.01 -10.85 4.89
CA TRP A 378 -1.17 -10.22 6.18
C TRP A 378 -1.86 -8.86 6.01
N GLY A 379 -3.19 -8.92 5.84
CA GLY A 379 -4.00 -7.73 5.63
C GLY A 379 -4.09 -6.80 6.83
N MET A 380 -5.01 -5.83 6.78
CA MET A 380 -5.28 -4.85 7.82
C MET A 380 -5.32 -5.40 9.26
N PRO A 381 -5.88 -6.60 9.55
CA PRO A 381 -5.80 -7.18 10.90
C PRO A 381 -4.39 -7.27 11.50
N PHE A 382 -3.35 -7.43 10.68
CA PHE A 382 -1.95 -7.50 11.10
C PHE A 382 -1.44 -6.17 11.68
N PHE A 383 -2.01 -5.03 11.30
CA PHE A 383 -1.54 -3.72 11.76
C PHE A 383 -2.04 -3.37 13.16
N TYR A 384 -3.10 -4.01 13.65
CA TYR A 384 -3.68 -3.68 14.96
C TYR A 384 -2.76 -4.06 16.12
N GLY A 385 -2.26 -3.06 16.84
CA GLY A 385 -1.32 -3.24 17.95
C GLY A 385 0.14 -3.31 17.51
N HIS A 386 0.43 -3.00 16.24
CA HIS A 386 1.78 -3.03 15.68
C HIS A 386 2.23 -1.63 15.21
N ASN A 387 3.54 -1.41 15.26
CA ASN A 387 4.21 -0.38 14.48
C ASN A 387 4.82 -1.08 13.27
N VAL A 388 4.19 -0.95 12.10
CA VAL A 388 4.64 -1.60 10.87
C VAL A 388 5.41 -0.61 10.03
N PHE A 389 6.70 -0.86 9.83
CA PHE A 389 7.60 -0.04 9.03
C PHE A 389 7.72 -0.59 7.61
N ILE A 390 7.75 0.31 6.64
CA ILE A 390 7.84 0.03 5.20
C ILE A 390 9.08 0.74 4.67
N GLY A 391 10.15 -0.02 4.42
CA GLY A 391 11.37 0.48 3.81
C GLY A 391 11.24 0.53 2.29
N ILE A 392 11.47 1.71 1.70
CA ILE A 392 11.30 1.93 0.26
C ILE A 392 12.53 1.44 -0.52
N GLU A 393 12.31 0.85 -1.68
CA GLU A 393 13.34 0.26 -2.53
C GLU A 393 14.52 1.20 -2.80
N GLY A 394 15.72 0.65 -2.69
CA GLY A 394 16.97 1.37 -2.93
C GLY A 394 17.24 2.53 -1.96
N GLN A 395 16.40 2.75 -0.94
CA GLN A 395 16.64 3.74 0.10
C GLN A 395 17.33 3.10 1.30
N ALA A 396 18.26 3.83 1.90
CA ALA A 396 18.95 3.39 3.10
C ALA A 396 18.08 3.62 4.33
N GLY A 397 17.71 2.53 4.99
CA GLY A 397 17.13 2.54 6.33
C GLY A 397 18.17 2.66 7.44
N PRO A 398 17.72 2.70 8.70
CA PRO A 398 18.62 2.61 9.85
C PRO A 398 19.49 1.35 9.77
N THR A 399 20.69 1.42 10.33
CA THR A 399 21.69 0.32 10.32
C THR A 399 22.23 -0.07 8.94
N GLY A 400 21.88 0.67 7.88
CA GLY A 400 22.43 0.48 6.53
C GLY A 400 21.69 -0.55 5.68
N VAL A 401 20.55 -1.08 6.16
CA VAL A 401 19.69 -1.95 5.34
C VAL A 401 19.12 -1.13 4.19
N ILE A 402 19.21 -1.67 2.97
CA ILE A 402 18.62 -1.05 1.78
C ILE A 402 17.26 -1.71 1.53
N GLY A 403 16.22 -0.90 1.29
CA GLY A 403 14.91 -1.41 0.91
C GLY A 403 14.90 -2.14 -0.45
N PRO A 404 13.86 -2.92 -0.75
CA PRO A 404 12.60 -3.02 0.01
C PRO A 404 12.70 -3.94 1.24
N TYR A 405 12.03 -3.56 2.33
CA TYR A 405 11.90 -4.38 3.54
C TYR A 405 10.64 -4.02 4.34
N TRP A 406 10.22 -4.95 5.19
CA TRP A 406 9.26 -4.72 6.27
C TRP A 406 9.98 -4.73 7.62
N ALA A 407 9.48 -4.00 8.62
CA ALA A 407 9.89 -4.22 10.00
C ALA A 407 8.73 -4.02 10.97
N TYR A 408 8.73 -4.76 12.08
CA TYR A 408 7.71 -4.66 13.14
C TYR A 408 8.21 -5.27 14.45
#